data_AF-A0A4Y2DPP6-F1
#
_entry.id   AF-A0A4Y2DPP6-F1
#
_cell.length_a   1.000
_cell.length_b   1.000
_cell.length_c   1.000
_cell.angle_alpha   90.00
_cell.angle_beta   90.00
_cell.angle_gamma   90.00
#
_symmetry.space_group_name_H-M   'P 1'
#
loop_
_entity.id
_entity.type
_entity.pdbx_description
1 polymer ?
#
loop_
_entity_poly.entity_id
_entity_poly.type
_entity_poly.pdbx_seq_one_letter_code
_entity_poly.pdbx_strand_id
1 'polypeptide(L)'
;MNQNISLLWVPGHSRIFWNEKADSLAKQVTDSMSFIDWIASEDIITNLKKQSIQITHENYRKSKYQALIGNVPDILTISKWTGNRVQDRLIELIISKTIIIPGCLHRFNLHPDPLCIICNEINDISQILLKCKKYASFRAIL
;
A
#
# COMPACT_ATOMS: atom_id res chain seq x y z
N MET A 1 38.08 -32.36 -24.00
CA MET A 1 39.27 -32.57 -23.14
C MET A 1 38.85 -32.35 -21.70
N ASN A 2 38.84 -33.39 -20.87
CA ASN A 2 38.54 -33.24 -19.44
C ASN A 2 39.83 -32.82 -18.73
N GLN A 3 39.86 -31.60 -18.20
CA GLN A 3 40.99 -31.13 -17.38
C GLN A 3 40.77 -31.60 -15.94
N ASN A 4 41.69 -32.42 -15.42
CA ASN A 4 41.66 -32.84 -14.03
C ASN A 4 42.25 -31.72 -13.16
N ILE A 5 41.38 -31.05 -12.41
CA ILE A 5 41.78 -30.03 -11.43
C ILE A 5 41.87 -30.70 -10.06
N SER A 6 42.97 -30.44 -9.35
CA SER A 6 43.16 -30.89 -7.96
C SER A 6 43.12 -29.68 -7.03
N LEU A 7 42.34 -29.76 -5.95
CA LEU A 7 42.27 -28.72 -4.92
C LEU A 7 43.18 -29.10 -3.76
N LEU A 8 44.02 -28.16 -3.31
CA LEU A 8 44.92 -28.34 -2.18
C LEU A 8 44.65 -27.25 -1.14
N TRP A 9 44.55 -27.65 0.12
CA TRP A 9 44.48 -26.71 1.24
C TRP A 9 45.88 -26.30 1.69
N VAL A 10 46.07 -25.00 1.92
CA VAL A 10 47.33 -24.40 2.37
C VAL A 10 47.07 -23.54 3.59
N PRO A 11 47.84 -23.70 4.69
CA PRO A 11 47.71 -22.84 5.85
C PRO A 11 48.13 -21.39 5.52
N GLY A 12 47.47 -20.42 6.16
CA GLY A 12 47.86 -19.01 6.06
C GLY A 12 49.31 -18.78 6.51
N HIS A 13 49.97 -17.80 5.89
CA HIS A 13 51.36 -17.40 6.21
C HIS A 13 52.41 -18.52 6.08
N SER A 14 52.16 -19.50 5.21
CA SER A 14 53.10 -20.59 4.93
C SER A 14 54.32 -20.17 4.09
N ARG A 15 54.48 -18.87 3.77
CA ARG A 15 55.55 -18.33 2.91
C ARG A 15 55.56 -18.89 1.48
N ILE A 16 54.47 -19.51 1.04
CA ILE A 16 54.27 -19.89 -0.36
C ILE A 16 53.97 -18.62 -1.13
N PHE A 17 54.91 -18.18 -1.97
CA PHE A 17 54.88 -16.89 -2.65
C PHE A 17 53.53 -16.57 -3.32
N TRP A 18 52.96 -17.51 -4.06
CA TRP A 18 51.69 -17.30 -4.75
C TRP A 18 50.48 -17.22 -3.82
N ASN A 19 50.53 -17.92 -2.68
CA ASN A 19 49.51 -17.84 -1.65
C ASN A 19 49.56 -16.49 -0.91
N GLU A 20 50.77 -16.05 -0.53
CA GLU A 20 51.02 -14.75 0.09
C GLU A 20 50.61 -13.60 -0.85
N LYS A 21 50.89 -13.72 -2.14
CA LYS A 21 50.48 -12.74 -3.15
C LYS A 21 48.95 -12.67 -3.29
N ALA A 22 48.28 -13.82 -3.32
CA ALA A 22 46.82 -13.86 -3.35
C ALA A 22 46.20 -13.23 -2.10
N ASP A 23 46.75 -13.54 -0.92
CA ASP A 23 46.31 -12.99 0.37
C ASP A 23 46.54 -11.46 0.46
N SER A 24 47.71 -10.99 0.03
CA SER A 24 48.01 -9.55 -0.03
C SER A 24 47.08 -8.80 -0.97
N LEU A 25 46.68 -9.39 -2.10
CA LEU A 25 45.73 -8.78 -3.03
C LEU A 25 44.32 -8.72 -2.43
N ALA A 26 43.87 -9.80 -1.78
CA ALA A 26 42.58 -9.83 -1.09
C ALA A 26 42.50 -8.78 0.03
N LYS A 27 43.60 -8.62 0.79
CA LYS A 27 43.70 -7.61 1.85
C LYS A 27 43.66 -6.18 1.32
N GLN A 28 44.39 -5.89 0.23
CA GLN A 28 44.36 -4.55 -0.40
C GLN A 28 42.95 -4.14 -0.85
N VAL A 29 42.15 -5.08 -1.38
CA VAL A 29 40.76 -4.80 -1.76
C VAL A 29 39.91 -4.49 -0.53
N THR A 30 40.12 -5.22 0.57
CA THR A 30 39.39 -5.00 1.83
C THR A 30 39.74 -3.65 2.46
N ASP A 31 40.99 -3.21 2.34
CA ASP A 31 41.45 -1.94 2.91
C ASP A 31 41.09 -0.72 2.03
N SER A 32 40.88 -0.92 0.72
CA SER A 32 40.62 0.18 -0.25
C SER A 32 39.14 0.41 -0.58
N MET A 33 38.29 -0.62 -0.45
CA MET A 33 36.84 -0.43 -0.50
C MET A 33 36.35 -0.20 0.92
N SER A 34 35.80 0.99 1.19
CA SER A 34 34.81 1.10 2.26
C SER A 34 33.79 0.02 1.95
N PHE A 35 33.60 -0.95 2.86
CA PHE A 35 32.49 -1.91 2.75
C PHE A 35 31.29 -1.10 2.28
N ILE A 36 30.73 -1.44 1.12
CA ILE A 36 29.39 -0.97 0.80
C ILE A 36 28.61 -1.51 1.98
N ASP A 37 28.24 -0.64 2.92
CA ASP A 37 27.34 -0.99 4.01
C ASP A 37 26.26 -1.79 3.33
N TRP A 38 26.12 -3.05 3.70
CA TRP A 38 25.24 -3.96 3.00
C TRP A 38 23.82 -3.42 3.20
N ILE A 39 23.39 -2.51 2.32
CA ILE A 39 22.09 -1.88 2.42
C ILE A 39 21.14 -3.02 2.12
N ALA A 40 20.42 -3.43 3.15
CA ALA A 40 19.41 -4.45 3.02
C ALA A 40 18.47 -4.03 1.89
N SER A 41 18.12 -4.97 1.02
CA SER A 41 17.19 -4.71 -0.08
C SER A 41 15.87 -4.12 0.43
N GLU A 42 15.50 -4.50 1.64
CA GLU A 42 14.39 -4.04 2.45
C GLU A 42 14.44 -2.53 2.71
N ASP A 43 15.62 -1.98 3.03
CA ASP A 43 15.80 -0.55 3.29
C ASP A 43 15.66 0.26 2.00
N ILE A 44 16.21 -0.25 0.89
CA ILE A 44 16.06 0.35 -0.44
C ILE A 44 14.58 0.39 -0.82
N ILE A 45 13.88 -0.74 -0.72
CA ILE A 45 12.45 -0.85 -1.02
C ILE A 45 11.63 0.09 -0.14
N THR A 46 11.96 0.15 1.16
CA THR A 46 11.25 1.01 2.12
C THR A 46 11.44 2.48 1.75
N ASN A 47 12.66 2.89 1.41
CA ASN A 47 12.94 4.26 1.00
C ASN A 47 12.23 4.63 -0.32
N LEU A 48 12.27 3.75 -1.31
CA LEU A 48 11.57 3.95 -2.59
C LEU A 48 10.06 4.07 -2.40
N LYS A 49 9.46 3.25 -1.53
CA LYS A 49 8.04 3.35 -1.18
C LYS A 49 7.71 4.69 -0.55
N LYS A 50 8.52 5.15 0.42
CA LYS A 50 8.33 6.47 1.07
C LYS A 50 8.36 7.61 0.05
N GLN A 51 9.35 7.61 -0.84
CA GLN A 51 9.48 8.62 -1.89
C GLN A 51 8.29 8.58 -2.86
N SER A 52 7.88 7.38 -3.30
CA SER A 52 6.73 7.22 -4.18
C SER A 52 5.46 7.79 -3.57
N ILE A 53 5.18 7.49 -2.30
CA ILE A 53 4.00 8.01 -1.59
C ILE A 53 4.07 9.54 -1.53
N GLN A 54 5.21 10.11 -1.16
CA GLN A 54 5.40 11.56 -1.08
C GLN A 54 5.12 12.24 -2.42
N ILE A 55 5.70 11.73 -3.52
CA ILE A 55 5.50 12.27 -4.86
C ILE A 55 4.01 12.22 -5.24
N THR A 56 3.33 11.11 -4.98
CA THR A 56 1.90 10.97 -5.25
C THR A 56 1.07 12.00 -4.48
N HIS A 57 1.35 12.21 -3.19
CA HIS A 57 0.66 13.22 -2.38
C HIS A 57 0.92 14.64 -2.87
N GLU A 58 2.15 14.98 -3.23
CA GLU A 58 2.49 16.29 -3.77
C GLU A 58 1.79 16.55 -5.12
N ASN A 59 1.77 15.55 -5.99
CA ASN A 59 1.05 15.62 -7.27
C ASN A 59 -0.46 15.80 -7.07
N TYR A 60 -1.05 15.06 -6.13
CA TYR A 60 -2.46 15.21 -5.78
C TYR A 60 -2.76 16.63 -5.27
N ARG A 61 -1.96 17.13 -4.31
CA ARG A 61 -2.12 18.49 -3.74
C ARG A 61 -2.06 19.59 -4.79
N LYS A 62 -1.21 19.42 -5.82
CA LYS A 62 -1.07 20.38 -6.94
C LYS A 62 -2.14 20.19 -8.02
N SER A 63 -2.92 19.12 -7.99
CA SER A 63 -3.92 18.82 -9.01
C SER A 63 -5.22 19.60 -8.80
N LYS A 64 -6.00 19.74 -9.88
CA LYS A 64 -7.37 20.27 -9.82
C LYS A 64 -8.30 19.50 -8.88
N TYR A 65 -7.96 18.24 -8.55
CA TYR A 65 -8.79 17.37 -7.73
C TYR A 65 -8.72 17.73 -6.24
N GLN A 66 -7.60 18.29 -5.77
CA GLN A 66 -7.46 18.74 -4.39
C GLN A 66 -8.52 19.80 -4.03
N ALA A 67 -8.85 20.71 -4.95
CA ALA A 67 -9.88 21.73 -4.74
C ALA A 67 -11.30 21.14 -4.75
N LEU A 68 -11.52 20.04 -5.48
CA LEU A 68 -12.83 19.39 -5.63
C LEU A 68 -13.14 18.41 -4.49
N ILE A 69 -12.15 17.62 -4.11
CA ILE A 69 -12.28 16.47 -3.20
C ILE A 69 -11.73 16.79 -1.81
N GLY A 70 -10.85 17.79 -1.67
CA GLY A 70 -10.21 18.15 -0.41
C GLY A 70 -9.05 17.23 -0.07
N ASN A 71 -8.65 17.22 1.21
CA ASN A 71 -7.55 16.39 1.69
C ASN A 71 -7.94 14.90 1.68
N VAL A 72 -7.07 14.05 1.16
CA VAL A 72 -7.22 12.60 1.31
C VAL A 72 -6.92 12.26 2.77
N PRO A 73 -7.87 11.66 3.52
CA PRO A 73 -7.62 11.22 4.88
C PRO A 73 -6.55 10.13 4.88
N ASP A 74 -5.63 10.16 5.84
CA ASP A 74 -4.64 9.09 5.99
C ASP A 74 -5.36 7.76 6.18
N ILE A 75 -4.88 6.70 5.54
CA ILE A 75 -5.43 5.34 5.65
C ILE A 75 -5.56 4.88 7.12
N LEU A 76 -4.74 5.45 8.02
CA LEU A 76 -4.78 5.24 9.46
C LEU A 76 -6.07 5.76 10.13
N THR A 77 -6.78 6.70 9.50
CA THR A 77 -8.11 7.15 9.94
C THR A 77 -9.19 6.13 9.62
N ILE A 78 -8.94 5.18 8.71
CA ILE A 78 -9.81 4.01 8.46
C ILE A 78 -9.42 2.89 9.46
N SER A 79 -9.37 3.24 10.74
CA SER A 79 -9.39 2.24 11.81
C SER A 79 -10.65 1.37 11.67
N LYS A 80 -10.68 0.15 12.20
CA LYS A 80 -11.92 -0.66 12.22
C LYS A 80 -12.97 0.11 13.03
N TRP A 81 -13.95 0.72 12.37
CA TRP A 81 -14.94 1.61 13.00
C TRP A 81 -15.80 0.84 14.01
N THR A 82 -16.15 -0.40 13.65
CA THR A 82 -17.11 -1.23 14.39
C THR A 82 -16.52 -2.55 14.87
N GLY A 83 -15.30 -2.90 14.43
CA GLY A 83 -14.75 -4.24 14.61
C GLY A 83 -15.40 -5.30 13.70
N ASN A 84 -16.45 -4.96 12.96
CA ASN A 84 -17.12 -5.82 11.99
C ASN A 84 -16.81 -5.34 10.56
N ARG A 85 -16.06 -6.16 9.83
CA ARG A 85 -15.60 -5.85 8.46
C ARG A 85 -16.75 -5.54 7.49
N VAL A 86 -17.91 -6.17 7.63
CA VAL A 86 -19.06 -5.94 6.75
C VAL A 86 -19.64 -4.55 6.98
N GLN A 87 -19.73 -4.13 8.25
CA GLN A 87 -20.24 -2.82 8.61
C GLN A 87 -19.24 -1.72 8.24
N ASP A 88 -17.95 -1.95 8.50
CA ASP A 88 -16.88 -1.02 8.12
C ASP A 88 -16.86 -0.78 6.60
N ARG A 89 -17.01 -1.83 5.79
CA ARG A 89 -17.14 -1.67 4.33
C ARG A 89 -18.37 -0.89 3.92
N LEU A 90 -19.51 -1.12 4.57
CA LEU A 90 -20.74 -0.39 4.26
C LEU A 90 -20.59 1.11 4.58
N ILE A 91 -19.98 1.44 5.73
CA ILE A 91 -19.63 2.80 6.13
C ILE A 91 -18.69 3.46 5.13
N GLU A 92 -17.62 2.75 4.73
CA GLU A 92 -16.65 3.23 3.74
C GLU A 92 -17.34 3.58 2.41
N LEU A 93 -18.21 2.69 1.90
CA LEU A 93 -18.95 2.91 0.66
C LEU A 93 -19.96 4.07 0.73
N ILE A 94 -20.53 4.32 1.92
CA ILE A 94 -21.44 5.44 2.14
C ILE A 94 -20.66 6.77 2.15
N ILE A 95 -19.54 6.83 2.87
CA ILE A 95 -18.69 8.03 2.98
C ILE A 95 -18.08 8.38 1.62
N SER A 96 -17.56 7.38 0.89
CA SER A 96 -17.00 7.56 -0.45
C SER A 96 -18.06 7.84 -1.53
N LYS A 97 -19.35 7.73 -1.18
CA LYS A 97 -20.50 7.83 -2.10
C LYS A 97 -20.46 6.80 -3.23
N THR A 98 -19.82 5.65 -3.02
CA THR A 98 -19.72 4.57 -4.02
C THR A 98 -20.67 3.39 -3.76
N ILE A 99 -21.53 3.48 -2.74
CA ILE A 99 -22.53 2.46 -2.47
C ILE A 99 -23.49 2.29 -3.66
N ILE A 100 -23.74 1.04 -4.03
CA ILE A 100 -24.66 0.70 -5.13
C ILE A 100 -26.08 0.67 -4.57
N ILE A 101 -26.88 1.66 -4.93
CA ILE A 101 -28.24 1.85 -4.42
C ILE A 101 -29.23 1.91 -5.61
N PRO A 102 -30.44 1.35 -5.50
CA PRO A 102 -31.50 1.45 -6.51
C PRO A 102 -31.68 2.84 -7.11
N GLY A 103 -31.69 3.92 -6.30
CA GLY A 103 -31.83 5.29 -6.81
C GLY A 103 -30.66 5.73 -7.68
N CYS A 104 -29.42 5.32 -7.35
CA CYS A 104 -28.25 5.56 -8.21
C CYS A 104 -28.33 4.75 -9.51
N LEU A 105 -28.66 3.46 -9.42
CA LEU A 105 -28.73 2.57 -10.58
C LEU A 105 -29.86 2.95 -11.54
N HIS A 106 -31.00 3.40 -11.03
CA HIS A 106 -32.15 3.83 -11.82
C HIS A 106 -31.80 5.01 -12.74
N ARG A 107 -30.96 5.95 -12.28
CA ARG A 107 -30.48 7.07 -13.11
C ARG A 107 -29.66 6.62 -14.33
N PHE A 108 -29.09 5.41 -14.27
CA PHE A 108 -28.34 4.79 -15.36
C PHE A 108 -29.16 3.73 -16.12
N ASN A 109 -30.48 3.63 -15.88
CA ASN A 109 -31.35 2.58 -16.43
C ASN A 109 -30.90 1.14 -16.10
N LEU A 110 -30.17 0.95 -15.00
CA LEU A 110 -29.69 -0.36 -14.54
C LEU A 110 -30.60 -0.98 -13.48
N HIS A 111 -31.62 -0.25 -13.02
CA HIS A 111 -32.60 -0.73 -12.05
C HIS A 111 -34.00 -0.15 -12.37
N PRO A 112 -35.07 -0.96 -12.34
CA PRO A 112 -36.40 -0.51 -12.77
C PRO A 112 -37.04 0.49 -11.80
N ASP A 113 -36.79 0.35 -10.49
CA ASP A 113 -37.44 1.14 -9.45
C ASP A 113 -36.41 1.92 -8.60
N PRO A 114 -36.49 3.25 -8.47
CA PRO A 114 -35.57 4.01 -7.62
C PRO A 114 -35.85 3.89 -6.11
N LEU A 115 -36.94 3.26 -5.69
CA LEU A 115 -37.43 3.32 -4.32
C LEU A 115 -36.71 2.35 -3.36
N CYS A 116 -36.69 2.75 -2.09
CA CYS A 116 -36.24 1.91 -0.99
C CYS A 116 -37.39 0.98 -0.57
N ILE A 117 -37.17 -0.33 -0.62
CA ILE A 117 -38.17 -1.36 -0.28
C ILE A 117 -38.81 -1.15 1.11
N ILE A 118 -38.04 -0.63 2.08
CA ILE A 118 -38.53 -0.46 3.46
C ILE A 118 -39.23 0.88 3.68
N CYS A 119 -38.76 1.94 3.01
CA CYS A 119 -39.21 3.30 3.30
C CYS A 119 -40.14 3.87 2.23
N ASN A 120 -40.22 3.23 1.06
CA ASN A 120 -40.97 3.68 -0.11
C ASN A 120 -40.63 5.13 -0.56
N GLU A 121 -39.39 5.57 -0.27
CA GLU A 121 -38.83 6.84 -0.71
C GLU A 121 -37.70 6.59 -1.72
N ILE A 122 -37.32 7.60 -2.50
CA ILE A 122 -36.17 7.54 -3.42
C ILE A 122 -34.93 7.11 -2.63
N ASN A 123 -34.30 6.02 -3.07
CA ASN A 123 -33.17 5.41 -2.40
C ASN A 123 -31.89 6.13 -2.81
N ASP A 124 -31.68 7.32 -2.26
CA ASP A 124 -30.46 8.11 -2.40
C ASP A 124 -29.63 8.08 -1.10
N ILE A 125 -28.41 8.64 -1.17
CA ILE A 125 -27.50 8.66 -0.02
C ILE A 125 -28.11 9.43 1.16
N SER A 126 -28.84 10.51 0.89
CA SER A 126 -29.51 11.32 1.93
C SER A 126 -30.60 10.52 2.65
N GLN A 127 -31.40 9.76 1.91
CA GLN A 127 -32.42 8.87 2.44
C GLN A 127 -31.79 7.80 3.33
N ILE A 128 -30.68 7.19 2.91
CA ILE A 128 -29.93 6.22 3.72
C ILE A 128 -29.40 6.85 5.01
N LEU A 129 -28.73 8.00 4.88
CA LEU A 129 -28.04 8.70 5.98
C LEU A 129 -28.96 9.38 6.98
N LEU A 130 -30.19 9.74 6.62
CA LEU A 130 -31.04 10.56 7.48
C LEU A 130 -32.36 9.88 7.86
N LYS A 131 -32.91 9.02 7.00
CA LYS A 131 -34.32 8.58 7.13
C LYS A 131 -34.51 7.07 7.14
N CYS A 132 -33.67 6.31 6.45
CA CYS A 132 -33.93 4.92 6.14
C CYS A 132 -33.94 4.03 7.38
N LYS A 133 -35.06 3.36 7.68
CA LYS A 133 -35.16 2.45 8.83
C LYS A 133 -34.19 1.27 8.75
N LYS A 134 -33.88 0.80 7.53
CA LYS A 134 -32.90 -0.28 7.28
C LYS A 134 -31.53 0.03 7.86
N TYR A 135 -31.12 1.29 7.78
CA TYR A 135 -29.76 1.73 8.13
C TYR A 135 -29.70 2.47 9.46
N ALA A 136 -30.78 2.45 10.26
CA ALA A 136 -30.87 3.19 11.52
C ALA A 136 -29.76 2.83 12.52
N SER A 137 -29.41 1.55 12.63
CA SER A 137 -28.32 1.09 13.51
C SER A 137 -26.93 1.58 13.08
N PHE A 138 -26.73 1.80 11.78
CA PHE A 138 -25.46 2.29 11.22
C PHE A 138 -25.32 3.80 11.36
N ARG A 139 -26.43 4.55 11.38
CA ARG A 139 -26.40 6.00 11.62
C ARG A 139 -25.88 6.41 12.98
N ALA A 140 -26.01 5.56 13.99
CA ALA A 140 -25.48 5.85 15.33
C ALA A 140 -23.93 5.85 15.36
N ILE A 141 -23.29 5.34 14.30
CA ILE A 141 -21.84 5.14 14.20
C ILE A 141 -21.20 6.15 13.22
N LEU A 142 -21.98 6.70 12.30
CA LEU A 142 -21.59 7.72 11.32
C LEU A 142 -21.63 9.13 11.93
#